data_AF-A0A369MPT9-F1
#
_entry.id   AF-A0A369MPT9-F1
#
_cell.length_a   1.000
_cell.length_b   1.000
_cell.length_c   1.000
_cell.angle_alpha   90.00
_cell.angle_beta   90.00
_cell.angle_gamma   90.00
#
_symmetry.space_group_name_H-M   'P 1'
#
loop_
_entity.id
_entity.type
_entity.pdbx_description
1 polymer ?
#
loop_
_entity_poly.entity_id
_entity_poly.type
_entity_poly.pdbx_seq_one_letter_code
_entity_poly.pdbx_strand_id
1 'polypeptide(L)'
;MEAVRDLADVAVDASLPVDERVRSFAEQIGDPYHFTAHGVEVRLSFAGQVPVEEAVARLLGIGGAPMETEAAGPVRRAEPGAA
;
A
#
# COMPACT_ATOMS: atom_id res chain seq x y z
N MET A 1 -4.31 -2.70 18.33
CA MET A 1 -3.18 -2.45 17.41
C MET A 1 -3.02 -3.73 16.62
N GLU A 2 -3.28 -3.71 15.31
CA GLU A 2 -2.98 -4.89 14.47
C GLU A 2 -1.47 -5.11 14.47
N ALA A 3 -1.05 -6.36 14.64
CA ALA A 3 0.35 -6.72 14.68
C ALA A 3 0.92 -6.70 13.27
N VAL A 4 1.97 -5.90 13.04
CA VAL A 4 2.69 -5.85 11.76
C VAL A 4 3.30 -7.23 11.47
N ARG A 5 3.07 -7.76 10.27
CA ARG A 5 3.55 -9.09 9.83
C ARG A 5 4.91 -8.98 9.17
N ASP A 6 5.78 -9.97 9.35
CA ASP A 6 7.02 -10.06 8.57
C ASP A 6 6.77 -10.75 7.24
N LEU A 7 7.25 -10.16 6.15
CA LEU A 7 7.14 -10.70 4.81
C LEU A 7 7.89 -12.04 4.69
N ALA A 8 8.93 -12.27 5.49
CA ALA A 8 9.65 -13.54 5.53
C ALA A 8 8.79 -14.71 6.03
N ASP A 9 7.71 -14.44 6.77
CA ASP A 9 6.77 -15.45 7.27
C ASP A 9 5.66 -15.77 6.27
N VAL A 10 5.59 -15.05 5.13
CA VAL A 10 4.58 -15.24 4.09
C VAL A 10 5.11 -16.13 2.99
N ALA A 11 4.33 -17.15 2.62
CA ALA A 11 4.67 -18.08 1.55
C ALA A 11 3.63 -18.05 0.42
N VAL A 12 4.12 -18.03 -0.82
CA VAL A 12 3.28 -18.13 -2.02
C VAL A 12 3.39 -19.54 -2.60
N ASP A 13 2.31 -20.31 -2.53
CA ASP A 13 2.25 -21.63 -3.14
C ASP A 13 2.08 -21.51 -4.67
N ALA A 14 3.17 -21.73 -5.40
CA ALA A 14 3.19 -21.64 -6.86
C ALA A 14 2.36 -22.72 -7.57
N SER A 15 1.90 -23.75 -6.87
CA SER A 15 1.06 -24.81 -7.43
C SER A 15 -0.41 -24.40 -7.60
N LEU A 16 -0.86 -23.36 -6.88
CA LEU A 16 -2.23 -22.86 -6.94
C LEU A 16 -2.46 -21.90 -8.12
N PRO A 17 -3.70 -21.74 -8.60
CA PRO A 17 -4.08 -20.69 -9.55
C PRO A 17 -3.76 -19.28 -9.04
N VAL A 18 -3.55 -18.34 -9.97
CA VAL A 18 -3.16 -16.94 -9.64
C VAL A 18 -4.08 -16.31 -8.60
N ASP A 19 -5.40 -16.41 -8.79
CA ASP A 19 -6.38 -15.76 -7.92
C ASP A 19 -6.33 -16.31 -6.49
N GLU A 20 -6.09 -17.62 -6.34
CA GLU A 20 -5.95 -18.26 -5.03
C GLU A 20 -4.64 -17.87 -4.35
N ARG A 21 -3.55 -17.72 -5.12
CA ARG A 21 -2.27 -17.22 -4.57
C ARG A 21 -2.40 -15.80 -4.06
N VAL A 22 -3.05 -14.91 -4.82
CA VAL A 22 -3.26 -13.52 -4.42
C VAL A 22 -4.13 -13.44 -3.16
N ARG A 23 -5.21 -14.21 -3.10
CA ARG A 23 -6.07 -14.29 -1.90
C ARG A 23 -5.29 -14.78 -0.69
N SER A 24 -4.60 -15.91 -0.82
CA SER A 24 -3.83 -16.49 0.28
C SER A 24 -2.72 -15.55 0.77
N PHE A 25 -2.04 -14.85 -0.15
CA PHE A 25 -1.05 -13.84 0.21
C PHE A 25 -1.67 -12.70 1.02
N ALA A 26 -2.79 -12.13 0.56
CA ALA A 26 -3.47 -11.03 1.24
C ALA A 26 -3.93 -11.43 2.65
N GLU A 27 -4.43 -12.65 2.83
CA GLU A 27 -4.82 -13.19 4.13
C GLU A 27 -3.62 -13.37 5.09
N GLN A 28 -2.47 -13.81 4.57
CA GLN A 28 -1.25 -14.02 5.35
C GLN A 28 -0.63 -12.69 5.81
N ILE A 29 -0.50 -11.71 4.89
CA ILE A 29 0.18 -10.44 5.17
C ILE A 29 -0.70 -9.46 5.96
N GLY A 30 -2.03 -9.53 5.81
CA GLY A 30 -2.97 -8.57 6.39
C GLY A 30 -2.95 -7.24 5.65
N ASP A 31 -2.10 -6.30 6.07
CA ASP A 31 -1.91 -5.01 5.38
C ASP A 31 -0.69 -5.09 4.45
N PRO A 32 -0.88 -5.20 3.12
CA PRO A 32 0.23 -5.26 2.17
C PRO A 32 1.01 -3.94 2.05
N TYR A 33 0.52 -2.85 2.63
CA TYR A 33 1.18 -1.54 2.64
C TYR A 33 1.92 -1.26 3.97
N HIS A 34 1.79 -2.12 4.97
CA HIS A 34 2.46 -2.00 6.27
C HIS A 34 2.91 -3.37 6.80
N PHE A 35 4.19 -3.68 6.63
CA PHE A 35 4.79 -4.96 7.02
C PHE A 35 6.24 -4.78 7.47
N THR A 36 6.86 -5.81 8.06
CA THR A 36 8.31 -5.85 8.27
C THR A 36 9.00 -6.76 7.26
N ALA A 37 10.25 -6.48 6.93
CA ALA A 37 11.08 -7.39 6.15
C ALA A 37 12.39 -7.62 6.92
N HIS A 38 12.52 -8.79 7.54
CA HIS A 38 13.67 -9.11 8.40
C HIS A 38 13.89 -8.06 9.51
N GLY A 39 12.81 -7.64 10.16
CA GLY A 39 12.84 -6.64 11.25
C GLY A 39 12.94 -5.18 10.80
N VAL A 40 12.97 -4.89 9.50
CA VAL A 40 12.86 -3.52 8.97
C VAL A 40 11.39 -3.20 8.72
N GLU A 41 10.85 -2.18 9.37
CA GLU A 41 9.48 -1.71 9.13
C GLU A 41 9.38 -1.00 7.76
N VAL A 42 8.46 -1.47 6.92
CA VAL A 42 8.17 -0.94 5.59
C VAL A 42 6.76 -0.38 5.59
N ARG A 43 6.64 0.88 5.17
CA ARG A 43 5.36 1.56 4.96
C ARG A 43 5.31 2.11 3.55
N LEU A 44 4.35 1.64 2.78
CA LEU A 44 4.10 2.08 1.43
C LEU A 44 2.99 3.12 1.44
N SER A 45 3.17 4.16 0.65
CA SER A 45 2.14 5.17 0.41
C SER A 45 2.15 5.58 -1.05
N PHE A 46 0.99 6.00 -1.54
CA PHE A 46 0.87 6.49 -2.89
C PHE A 46 1.51 7.88 -3.00
N ALA A 47 2.52 8.02 -3.85
CA ALA A 47 3.23 9.26 -4.11
C ALA A 47 2.76 9.90 -5.43
N GLY A 48 1.46 10.14 -5.55
CA GLY A 48 0.86 10.77 -6.73
C GLY A 48 0.69 12.28 -6.61
N GLN A 49 0.55 12.95 -7.75
CA GLN A 49 0.15 14.37 -7.79
C GLN A 49 -1.36 14.57 -7.54
N VAL A 50 -2.14 13.50 -7.64
CA VAL A 50 -3.58 13.42 -7.36
C VAL A 50 -3.82 12.28 -6.37
N PRO A 51 -4.98 12.19 -5.70
CA PRO A 51 -5.33 11.03 -4.86
C PRO A 51 -5.33 9.71 -5.65
N VAL A 52 -5.11 8.59 -4.96
CA VAL A 52 -5.01 7.26 -5.60
C VAL A 52 -6.31 6.88 -6.30
N GLU A 53 -7.45 7.25 -5.71
CA GLU A 53 -8.79 7.00 -6.24
C GLU A 53 -8.98 7.69 -7.59
N GLU A 54 -8.48 8.92 -7.73
CA GLU A 54 -8.56 9.67 -8.99
C GLU A 54 -7.60 9.09 -10.03
N ALA A 55 -6.37 8.73 -9.64
CA ALA A 55 -5.43 8.06 -10.53
C ALA A 55 -6.01 6.74 -11.07
N VAL A 56 -6.64 5.94 -10.22
CA VAL A 56 -7.30 4.68 -10.58
C VAL A 56 -8.52 4.93 -11.48
N ALA A 57 -9.36 5.91 -11.15
CA ALA A 57 -10.53 6.25 -11.95
C ALA A 57 -10.15 6.69 -13.38
N ARG A 58 -9.06 7.44 -13.53
CA ARG A 58 -8.51 7.82 -14.84
C ARG A 58 -8.03 6.61 -15.63
N LEU A 59 -7.31 5.68 -14.99
CA LEU A 59 -6.81 4.46 -15.64
C LEU A 59 -7.94 3.55 -16.12
N LEU A 60 -8.99 3.42 -15.31
CA LEU A 60 -10.16 2.59 -15.60
C LEU A 60 -11.17 3.26 -16.55
N GLY A 61 -10.95 4.52 -16.94
CA GLY A 61 -11.85 5.25 -17.83
C GLY A 61 -13.21 5.60 -17.21
N ILE A 62 -13.31 5.61 -15.88
CA ILE A 62 -14.54 5.88 -15.12
C ILE A 62 -14.55 7.28 -14.47
N GLY A 63 -13.48 8.05 -14.62
CA GLY A 63 -13.34 9.39 -14.03
C GLY A 63 -13.91 10.51 -14.90
N GLY A 64 -14.90 11.26 -14.38
CA GLY A 64 -15.54 12.38 -15.08
C GLY A 64 -16.31 13.40 -14.23
N ALA A 65 -16.29 13.31 -12.90
CA ALA A 65 -16.89 14.33 -12.03
C ALA A 65 -15.87 14.85 -11.01
N PRO A 66 -15.73 16.18 -10.85
CA PRO A 66 -14.87 16.74 -9.81
C PRO A 66 -15.53 16.47 -8.45
N MET A 67 -14.88 15.66 -7.62
CA MET A 67 -15.20 15.54 -6.20
C MET A 67 -14.34 16.58 -5.46
N GLU A 68 -14.97 17.47 -4.70
CA GLU A 68 -14.29 18.49 -3.91
C GLU A 68 -13.31 17.82 -2.93
N THR A 69 -12.01 18.02 -3.17
CA THR A 69 -10.94 17.45 -2.35
C THR A 69 -10.78 18.28 -1.08
N GLU A 70 -11.10 17.71 0.07
CA GLU A 70 -10.64 18.26 1.35
C GLU A 70 -9.12 18.06 1.44
N ALA A 71 -8.39 19.15 1.66
CA ALA A 71 -6.94 19.20 1.55
C ALA A 71 -6.25 18.16 2.46
N ALA A 72 -5.56 17.20 1.85
CA ALA A 72 -4.61 16.35 2.55
C ALA A 72 -3.58 17.24 3.28
N GLY A 73 -3.50 17.09 4.60
CA GLY A 73 -2.59 17.84 5.45
C GLY A 73 -1.11 17.69 5.03
N PRO A 74 -0.25 18.62 5.46
CA PRO A 74 1.11 18.72 4.93
C PRO A 74 1.93 17.46 5.19
N VAL A 75 2.42 16.85 4.11
CA VAL A 75 3.40 15.77 4.13
C VAL A 75 4.69 16.32 4.75
N ARG A 76 4.99 15.92 5.98
CA ARG A 76 6.26 16.31 6.63
C ARG A 76 7.41 15.58 5.95
N ARG A 77 8.26 16.35 5.29
CA ARG A 77 9.57 15.88 4.81
C ARG A 77 10.43 15.59 6.05
N ALA A 78 10.94 14.37 6.18
CA ALA A 78 11.98 14.08 7.15
C ALA A 78 13.27 14.75 6.66
N GLU A 79 13.72 15.78 7.38
CA GLU A 79 15.02 16.41 7.16
C GLU A 79 16.11 15.43 7.60
N PRO A 80 17.16 15.20 6.80
CA PRO A 80 18.29 14.39 7.23
C PRO A 80 19.05 15.11 8.35
N GLY A 81 19.36 14.37 9.42
CA GLY A 81 19.89 14.88 10.67
C GLY A 81 21.11 15.79 10.54
N ALA A 82 21.06 16.90 11.28
CA ALA A 82 22.24 17.68 11.64
C ALA A 82 22.98 16.96 12.78
N ALA A 83 24.19 16.49 12.47
CA ALA A 83 25.22 16.19 13.46
C ALA A 83 25.89 17.48 13.93
#